data_AF-A0AA37PEZ9-F1
#
_entry.id   AF-A0AA37PEZ9-F1
#
_cell.length_a   1.000
_cell.length_b   1.000
_cell.length_c   1.000
_cell.angle_alpha   90.00
_cell.angle_beta   90.00
_cell.angle_gamma   90.00
#
_symmetry.space_group_name_H-M   'P 1'
#
loop_
_entity.id
_entity.type
_entity.pdbx_description
1 polymer ?
#
loop_
_entity_poly.entity_id
_entity_poly.type
_entity_poly.pdbx_seq_one_letter_code
_entity_poly.pdbx_strand_id
1 'polypeptide(L)'
;MEYEVYRHNSADDEDFNRINQFYKQVLQEDKDLCNGAQKNLNNNIFINGQLHPEKEKDTVREHVMRHRAQEEKENGGKEIWPASPKPAKAMETGKLLEEELFCAGLVTGACQGPSELSQLAW
;
A
#
# COMPACT_ATOMS: atom_id res chain seq x y z
N MET A 1 -9.61 1.56 -8.31
CA MET A 1 -10.61 1.49 -7.24
C MET A 1 -11.78 0.71 -7.77
N GLU A 2 -12.17 -0.31 -7.01
CA GLU A 2 -13.31 -1.17 -7.28
C GLU A 2 -14.39 -0.82 -6.25
N TYR A 3 -15.64 -0.72 -6.69
CA TYR A 3 -16.75 -0.33 -5.85
C TYR A 3 -17.90 -1.29 -6.07
N GLU A 4 -18.43 -1.81 -4.98
CA GLU A 4 -19.61 -2.64 -4.97
C GLU A 4 -20.73 -1.86 -4.26
N VAL A 5 -21.88 -1.73 -4.93
CA VAL A 5 -23.02 -1.00 -4.39
C VAL A 5 -24.14 -2.00 -4.13
N TYR A 6 -24.48 -2.15 -2.85
CA TYR A 6 -25.52 -3.06 -2.39
C TYR A 6 -26.81 -2.30 -2.07
N ARG A 7 -27.95 -2.93 -2.34
CA ARG A 7 -29.28 -2.41 -1.98
C ARG A 7 -30.14 -3.52 -1.39
N HIS A 8 -31.16 -3.13 -0.62
CA HIS A 8 -32.15 -4.06 -0.12
C HIS A 8 -32.97 -4.66 -1.27
N ASN A 9 -33.40 -5.92 -1.14
CA ASN A 9 -34.10 -6.67 -2.20
C ASN A 9 -35.44 -6.04 -2.62
N SER A 10 -36.07 -5.26 -1.73
CA SER A 10 -37.34 -4.59 -1.98
C SER A 10 -37.18 -3.11 -2.36
N ALA A 11 -35.96 -2.64 -2.59
CA ALA A 11 -35.72 -1.24 -2.94
C ALA A 11 -36.15 -0.98 -4.39
N ASP A 12 -36.79 0.16 -4.61
CA ASP A 12 -37.21 0.59 -5.93
C ASP A 12 -36.01 0.86 -6.87
N ASP A 13 -36.19 0.55 -8.16
CA ASP A 13 -35.15 0.68 -9.17
C ASP A 13 -34.84 2.13 -9.54
N GLU A 14 -35.84 3.00 -9.58
CA GLU A 14 -35.69 4.39 -9.96
C GLU A 14 -34.88 5.14 -8.89
N ASP A 15 -35.29 5.00 -7.63
CA ASP A 15 -34.58 5.61 -6.50
C ASP A 15 -33.16 5.07 -6.36
N PHE A 16 -32.96 3.76 -6.54
CA PHE A 16 -31.62 3.19 -6.52
C PHE A 16 -30.74 3.76 -7.62
N ASN A 17 -31.23 3.82 -8.86
CA ASN A 17 -30.45 4.31 -9.99
C ASN A 17 -30.08 5.79 -9.83
N ARG A 18 -31.02 6.61 -9.33
CA ARG A 18 -30.76 8.02 -9.03
C ARG A 18 -29.64 8.19 -8.01
N ILE A 19 -29.69 7.45 -6.91
CA ILE A 19 -28.67 7.50 -5.86
C ILE A 19 -27.33 6.95 -6.38
N ASN A 20 -27.35 5.83 -7.10
CA ASN A 20 -26.15 5.20 -7.65
C ASN A 20 -25.42 6.11 -8.65
N GLN A 21 -26.15 6.84 -9.51
CA GLN A 21 -25.55 7.81 -10.42
C GLN A 21 -24.83 8.93 -9.67
N PHE A 22 -25.47 9.48 -8.63
CA PHE A 22 -24.86 10.50 -7.78
C PHE A 22 -23.59 9.97 -7.08
N TYR A 23 -23.64 8.78 -6.49
CA TYR A 23 -22.46 8.16 -5.87
C TYR A 23 -21.32 7.95 -6.87
N LYS A 24 -21.61 7.47 -8.08
CA LYS A 24 -20.59 7.30 -9.13
C LYS A 24 -19.88 8.60 -9.48
N GLN A 25 -20.63 9.72 -9.53
CA GLN A 25 -20.04 11.03 -9.74
C GLN A 25 -19.08 11.40 -8.60
N VAL A 26 -19.53 11.32 -7.35
CA VAL A 26 -18.70 11.64 -6.17
C VAL A 26 -17.43 10.78 -6.13
N LEU A 27 -17.56 9.46 -6.37
CA LEU A 27 -16.42 8.55 -6.39
C LEU A 27 -15.41 8.89 -7.50
N GLN A 28 -15.88 9.39 -8.64
CA GLN A 28 -15.01 9.83 -9.72
C GLN A 28 -14.30 11.14 -9.36
N GLU A 29 -14.99 12.09 -8.72
CA GLU A 29 -14.39 13.32 -8.20
C GLU A 29 -13.29 13.01 -7.16
N ASP A 30 -13.58 12.15 -6.18
CA ASP A 30 -12.62 11.72 -5.16
C ASP A 30 -11.41 11.01 -5.79
N LYS A 31 -11.64 10.17 -6.80
CA LYS A 31 -10.57 9.51 -7.55
C LYS A 31 -9.62 10.50 -8.20
N ASP A 32 -10.16 11.54 -8.84
CA ASP A 32 -9.36 12.53 -9.52
C ASP A 32 -8.56 13.40 -8.52
N LEU A 33 -9.15 13.72 -7.36
CA LEU A 33 -8.45 14.36 -6.25
C LEU A 33 -7.28 13.52 -5.73
N CYS A 34 -7.51 12.23 -5.44
CA CYS A 34 -6.45 11.33 -4.98
C CYS A 34 -5.33 11.17 -6.01
N ASN A 35 -5.68 11.05 -7.30
CA ASN A 35 -4.69 10.96 -8.37
C ASN A 35 -3.85 12.24 -8.48
N GLY A 36 -4.48 13.42 -8.33
CA GLY A 36 -3.78 14.71 -8.28
C GLY A 36 -2.83 14.80 -7.10
N ALA A 37 -3.28 14.40 -5.90
CA ALA A 37 -2.45 14.35 -4.71
C ALA A 37 -1.24 13.42 -4.91
N GLN A 38 -1.45 12.20 -5.44
CA GLN A 38 -0.36 11.26 -5.70
C GLN A 38 0.67 11.81 -6.70
N LYS A 39 0.23 12.50 -7.76
CA LYS A 39 1.15 13.17 -8.70
C LYS A 39 2.01 14.22 -8.00
N ASN A 40 1.42 15.01 -7.10
CA ASN A 40 2.16 16.02 -6.34
C ASN A 40 3.18 15.40 -5.37
N LEU A 41 2.81 14.30 -4.71
CA LEU A 41 3.72 13.54 -3.86
C LEU A 41 4.90 12.98 -4.67
N ASN A 42 4.64 12.41 -5.84
CA ASN A 42 5.69 11.88 -6.72
C ASN A 42 6.68 12.95 -7.20
N ASN A 43 6.22 14.21 -7.31
CA ASN A 43 7.08 15.34 -7.67
C ASN A 43 7.92 15.86 -6.48
N ASN A 44 7.82 15.24 -5.31
CA ASN A 44 8.54 15.61 -4.07
C ASN A 44 8.30 17.07 -3.60
N ILE A 45 7.27 17.74 -4.12
CA ILE A 45 6.93 19.11 -3.72
C ILE A 45 6.34 19.14 -2.30
N PHE A 46 5.69 18.04 -1.89
CA PHE A 46 5.16 17.84 -0.55
C PHE A 46 5.77 16.59 0.07
N ILE A 47 6.51 16.76 1.18
CA ILE A 47 7.19 15.66 1.88
C ILE A 47 6.49 15.36 3.22
N ASN A 48 6.15 16.39 3.98
CA ASN A 48 5.41 16.27 5.23
C ASN A 48 4.71 17.61 5.50
N GLY A 49 3.44 17.56 5.89
CA GLY A 49 2.64 18.73 6.23
C GLY A 49 1.70 18.40 7.39
N GLN A 50 1.34 19.43 8.15
CA GLN A 50 0.39 19.28 9.24
C GLN A 50 -1.01 19.12 8.66
N LEU A 51 -1.73 18.11 9.15
CA LEU A 51 -3.16 17.97 8.87
C LEU A 51 -3.94 19.09 9.54
N HIS A 52 -5.08 19.45 8.95
CA HIS A 52 -5.97 20.44 9.53
C HIS A 52 -6.50 19.95 10.89
N PRO A 53 -6.23 20.66 12.02
CA PRO A 53 -6.43 20.13 13.37
C PRO A 53 -7.84 19.60 13.69
N GLU A 54 -8.87 20.23 13.10
CA GLU A 54 -10.27 19.85 13.35
C GLU A 54 -10.89 18.96 12.26
N LYS A 55 -10.40 19.06 11.03
CA LYS A 55 -11.06 18.47 9.85
C LYS A 55 -10.39 17.20 9.38
N GLU A 56 -9.15 16.98 9.76
CA GLU A 56 -8.33 15.87 9.32
C GLU A 56 -7.68 15.22 10.55
N LYS A 57 -7.82 13.89 10.66
CA LYS A 57 -7.17 13.09 11.70
C LYS A 57 -6.21 12.12 11.06
N ASP A 58 -4.96 12.09 11.51
CA ASP A 58 -3.95 11.17 10.98
C ASP A 58 -4.03 9.81 11.67
N THR A 59 -5.05 9.02 11.34
CA THR A 59 -5.16 7.64 11.86
C THR A 59 -4.35 6.67 11.00
N VAL A 60 -4.30 6.89 9.69
CA VAL A 60 -3.69 5.95 8.73
C VAL A 60 -2.19 5.79 8.99
N ARG A 61 -1.44 6.89 9.14
CA ARG A 61 0.00 6.81 9.41
C ARG A 61 0.28 6.06 10.69
N GLU A 62 -0.45 6.37 11.75
CA GLU A 62 -0.31 5.72 13.05
C GLU A 62 -0.56 4.21 12.95
N HIS A 63 -1.65 3.80 12.31
CA HIS A 63 -1.99 2.38 12.12
C HIS A 63 -0.95 1.64 11.28
N VAL A 64 -0.50 2.23 10.16
CA VAL A 64 0.50 1.61 9.27
C VAL A 64 1.85 1.45 9.98
N MET A 65 2.33 2.50 10.66
CA MET A 65 3.61 2.44 11.39
C MET A 65 3.54 1.45 12.55
N ARG A 66 2.42 1.41 13.28
CA ARG A 66 2.20 0.42 14.35
C ARG A 66 2.16 -1.01 13.82
N HIS A 67 1.46 -1.24 12.72
CA HIS A 67 1.40 -2.54 12.07
C HIS A 67 2.79 -3.00 11.64
N ARG A 68 3.57 -2.12 11.00
CA ARG A 68 4.94 -2.44 10.57
C ARG A 68 5.85 -2.82 11.74
N ALA A 69 5.78 -2.08 12.84
CA ALA A 69 6.55 -2.40 14.04
C ALA A 69 6.16 -3.77 14.64
N GLN A 70 4.88 -4.16 14.54
CA GLN A 70 4.42 -5.47 14.95
C GLN A 70 4.96 -6.58 14.04
N GLU A 71 4.93 -6.40 12.72
CA GLU A 71 5.52 -7.34 11.76
C GLU A 71 7.01 -7.56 12.03
N GLU A 72 7.76 -6.48 12.29
CA GLU A 72 9.19 -6.57 12.58
C GLU A 72 9.46 -7.36 13.87
N LYS A 73 8.63 -7.15 14.90
CA LYS A 73 8.74 -7.85 16.18
C LYS A 73 8.38 -9.34 16.07
N GLU A 74 7.33 -9.68 15.32
CA GLU A 74 6.81 -11.05 15.24
C GLU A 74 7.51 -11.91 14.19
N ASN A 75 7.90 -11.33 13.06
CA ASN A 75 8.52 -12.03 11.93
C ASN A 75 10.01 -11.69 11.74
N GLY A 76 10.61 -10.94 12.66
CA GLY A 76 12.03 -10.58 12.62
C GLY A 76 12.40 -9.68 11.43
N GLY A 77 11.45 -8.87 10.96
CA GLY A 77 11.61 -8.01 9.79
C GLY A 77 11.58 -8.73 8.44
N LYS A 78 11.23 -10.02 8.41
CA LYS A 78 11.06 -10.78 7.17
C LYS A 78 9.77 -10.37 6.47
N GLU A 79 9.84 -10.27 5.14
CA GLU A 79 8.68 -9.95 4.31
C GLU A 79 7.63 -11.05 4.37
N ILE A 80 6.37 -10.64 4.53
CA ILE A 80 5.25 -11.58 4.64
C ILE A 80 4.71 -11.84 3.24
N TRP A 81 5.04 -13.00 2.68
CA TRP A 81 4.51 -13.46 1.39
C TRP A 81 3.42 -14.51 1.62
N PRO A 82 2.12 -14.17 1.46
CA PRO A 82 1.03 -15.12 1.70
C PRO A 82 1.07 -16.35 0.78
N ALA A 83 1.64 -16.18 -0.41
CA ALA A 83 1.81 -17.25 -1.40
C ALA A 83 3.12 -18.04 -1.23
N SER A 84 4.05 -17.61 -0.37
CA SER A 84 5.29 -18.37 -0.16
C SER A 84 5.00 -19.67 0.59
N PRO A 85 5.52 -20.81 0.11
CA PRO A 85 5.41 -22.07 0.83
C PRO A 85 6.14 -21.94 2.17
N LYS A 86 5.41 -22.01 3.28
CA LYS A 86 6.03 -22.16 4.60
C LYS A 86 6.39 -23.64 4.74
N PRO A 87 7.67 -24.02 4.85
CA PRO A 87 8.02 -25.42 5.08
C PRO A 87 7.31 -25.88 6.35
N ALA A 88 6.49 -26.93 6.25
CA ALA A 88 5.96 -27.57 7.44
C ALA A 88 7.16 -28.06 8.27
N LYS A 89 7.08 -28.01 9.61
CA LYS A 89 8.19 -28.43 10.50
C LYS A 89 8.80 -29.81 10.19
N ALA A 90 8.06 -30.69 9.52
CA ALA A 90 8.51 -32.01 9.08
C ALA A 90 9.38 -32.01 7.79
N MET A 91 9.39 -30.92 7.03
CA MET A 91 10.10 -30.75 5.75
C MET A 91 11.13 -29.61 5.80
N GLU A 92 11.53 -29.19 7.00
CA GLU A 92 12.52 -28.13 7.23
C GLU A 92 13.94 -28.61 6.88
N THR A 93 14.18 -28.87 5.59
CA THR A 93 15.52 -29.03 5.05
C THR A 93 16.10 -27.64 4.81
N GLY A 94 17.32 -27.38 5.28
CA GLY A 94 17.98 -26.09 5.12
C GLY A 94 18.18 -25.60 3.67
N LYS A 95 17.87 -26.44 2.66
CA LYS A 95 17.93 -26.09 1.24
C LYS A 95 17.05 -24.89 0.86
N LEU A 96 15.83 -24.81 1.41
CA LEU A 96 14.92 -23.72 1.09
C LEU A 96 15.48 -22.37 1.60
N LEU A 97 16.09 -22.39 2.79
CA LEU A 97 16.80 -21.23 3.35
C LEU A 97 18.04 -20.87 2.52
N GLU A 98 18.80 -21.85 2.04
CA GLU A 98 19.97 -21.64 1.17
C GLU A 98 19.58 -20.97 -0.15
N GLU A 99 18.52 -21.46 -0.81
CA GLU A 99 17.98 -20.88 -2.05
C GLU A 99 17.43 -19.47 -1.83
N GLU A 100 16.71 -19.22 -0.73
CA GLU A 100 16.23 -17.88 -0.36
C GLU A 100 17.38 -16.90 -0.14
N LEU A 101 18.44 -17.30 0.58
CA LEU A 101 19.62 -16.48 0.81
C LEU A 101 20.38 -16.18 -0.49
N PHE A 102 20.50 -17.17 -1.38
CA PHE A 102 21.09 -16.98 -2.70
C PHE A 102 20.31 -15.94 -3.52
N CYS A 103 18.98 -16.08 -3.61
CA CYS A 103 18.12 -15.14 -4.32
C CYS A 103 18.18 -13.74 -3.72
N ALA A 104 18.16 -13.60 -2.39
CA ALA A 104 18.31 -12.31 -1.72
C ALA A 104 19.64 -11.62 -2.03
N GLY A 105 20.74 -12.39 -2.15
CA GLY A 105 22.05 -11.88 -2.55
C GLY A 105 22.12 -11.39 -4.00
N LEU A 106 21.31 -11.95 -4.90
CA LEU A 106 21.25 -11.48 -6.29
C LEU A 106 20.57 -10.11 -6.42
N VAL A 107 19.55 -9.84 -5.61
CA VAL A 107 18.81 -8.55 -5.64
C VAL A 107 19.71 -7.38 -5.19
N THR A 108 20.58 -7.61 -4.20
CA THR A 108 21.51 -6.58 -3.72
C THR A 108 22.68 -6.33 -4.67
N GLY A 109 23.08 -7.33 -5.45
CA GLY A 109 24.17 -7.23 -6.44
C GLY A 109 23.76 -6.70 -7.82
N ALA A 110 22.51 -6.91 -8.26
CA ALA A 110 22.07 -6.56 -9.61
C ALA A 110 21.38 -5.18 -9.74
N CYS A 111 20.92 -4.58 -8.64
CA CYS A 111 20.16 -3.32 -8.67
C CYS A 111 20.95 -2.07 -8.23
N GLN A 112 22.26 -2.16 -7.99
CA GLN A 112 23.10 -0.97 -7.90
C GLN A 112 23.46 -0.51 -9.32
N GLY A 113 22.49 0.10 -10.01
CA GLY A 113 22.82 1.10 -11.03
C GLY A 113 23.74 2.16 -10.41
N PRO A 114 24.67 2.76 -11.17
CA PRO A 114 25.68 3.65 -10.62
C PRO A 114 25.05 4.73 -9.75
N SER A 115 25.58 4.88 -8.54
CA SER A 115 25.18 5.88 -7.55
C SER A 115 25.55 7.29 -8.03
N GLU A 116 24.79 7.84 -8.97
CA GLU A 116 24.89 9.23 -9.43
C GLU A 116 23.78 10.13 -8.85
N LEU A 117 23.30 9.85 -7.64
CA LEU A 117 22.37 10.74 -6.93
C LEU A 117 23.03 11.64 -5.88
N SER A 118 24.36 11.62 -5.75
CA SER A 118 25.11 12.54 -4.88
C SER A 118 25.64 13.80 -5.58
N GLN A 119 25.32 14.02 -6.87
CA GLN A 119 25.83 15.17 -7.65
C GLN A 119 24.80 16.20 -8.09
N LEU A 120 23.54 16.11 -7.65
CA LEU A 120 22.55 17.17 -7.88
C LEU A 120 22.24 17.90 -6.58
N ALA A 121 23.26 18.59 -6.07
CA ALA A 121 23.10 19.72 -5.16
C ALA A 121 23.43 20.99 -5.94
N TRP A 122 22.39 21.64 -6.47
CA TRP A 122 22.34 23.08 -6.78
C TRP A 122 20.94 23.57 -6.44
#